data_AF-A0A838Q9E6-F1
#
_entry.id   AF-A0A838Q9E6-F1
#
_cell.length_a   1.000
_cell.length_b   1.000
_cell.length_c   1.000
_cell.angle_alpha   90.00
_cell.angle_beta   90.00
_cell.angle_gamma   90.00
#
_symmetry.space_group_name_H-M   'P 1'
#
loop_
_entity.id
_entity.type
_entity.pdbx_description
1 polymer ?
#
loop_
_entity_poly.entity_id
_entity_poly.type
_entity_poly.pdbx_seq_one_letter_code
_entity_poly.pdbx_strand_id
1 'polypeptide(L)' 'PVWSVLNYMIGIGLADAGHDRWAERLRGDTRALIEQTGFYEAYNPVDGTGNGGDDFSWTAAIWLAWARG' A
#
# COMPACT_ATOMS: atom_id res chain seq x y z
N PRO A 1 8.23 8.36 4.54
CA PRO A 1 7.31 7.28 4.99
C PRO A 1 6.37 6.90 3.83
N VAL A 2 6.11 5.61 3.63
CA VAL A 2 5.19 5.08 2.62
C VAL A 2 3.82 4.88 3.26
N TRP A 3 2.76 5.35 2.61
CA TRP A 3 1.39 5.26 3.13
C TRP A 3 0.55 4.44 2.16
N SER A 4 -0.07 3.38 2.67
CA SER A 4 -0.90 2.45 1.88
C SER A 4 -2.02 3.18 1.12
N VAL A 5 -2.67 4.14 1.78
CA VAL A 5 -3.76 4.95 1.20
C VAL A 5 -3.30 5.85 0.03
N LEU A 6 -2.10 6.43 0.11
CA LEU A 6 -1.54 7.24 -0.99
C LEU A 6 -1.16 6.33 -2.17
N ASN A 7 -0.50 5.21 -1.87
CA ASN A 7 -0.18 4.22 -2.89
C ASN A 7 -1.44 3.67 -3.57
N TYR A 8 -2.52 3.49 -2.83
CA TYR A 8 -3.82 3.09 -3.40
C TYR A 8 -4.36 4.11 -4.41
N MET A 9 -4.46 5.38 -4.01
CA MET A 9 -4.98 6.44 -4.89
C MET A 9 -4.10 6.65 -6.12
N ILE A 10 -2.77 6.64 -5.96
CA ILE A 10 -1.83 6.76 -7.07
C ILE A 10 -1.92 5.53 -7.99
N GLY A 11 -2.06 4.32 -7.42
CA GLY A 11 -2.21 3.09 -8.17
C GLY A 11 -3.42 3.10 -9.08
N ILE A 12 -4.57 3.57 -8.57
CA ILE A 12 -5.79 3.78 -9.39
C ILE A 12 -5.51 4.78 -10.51
N GLY A 13 -4.97 5.96 -10.20
CA GLY A 13 -4.69 6.97 -11.21
C GLY A 13 -3.70 6.51 -12.29
N LEU A 14 -2.73 5.68 -11.93
CA LEU A 14 -1.81 5.06 -12.89
C LEU A 14 -2.53 4.08 -13.82
N ALA A 15 -3.40 3.22 -13.28
CA ALA A 15 -4.19 2.29 -14.08
C ALA A 15 -5.13 3.04 -15.04
N ASP A 16 -5.84 4.06 -14.54
CA ASP A 16 -6.74 4.90 -15.34
C ASP A 16 -6.01 5.63 -16.47
N ALA A 17 -4.72 5.95 -16.28
CA ALA A 17 -3.87 6.58 -17.30
C ALA A 17 -3.18 5.57 -18.25
N GLY A 18 -3.44 4.27 -18.12
CA GLY A 18 -2.81 3.21 -18.95
C GLY A 18 -1.37 2.88 -18.54
N HIS A 19 -0.96 3.23 -17.32
CA HIS A 19 0.35 2.92 -16.76
C HIS A 19 0.34 1.65 -15.89
N ASP A 20 -0.23 0.55 -16.42
CA ASP A 20 -0.51 -0.69 -15.69
C ASP A 20 0.70 -1.27 -14.96
N ARG A 21 1.88 -1.25 -15.59
CA ARG A 21 3.13 -1.74 -14.98
C ARG A 21 3.45 -1.00 -13.68
N TRP A 22 3.21 0.30 -13.64
CA TRP A 22 3.48 1.11 -12.45
C TRP A 22 2.38 0.94 -11.41
N ALA A 23 1.12 0.85 -11.83
CA ALA A 23 0.01 0.54 -10.93
C ALA A 23 0.22 -0.80 -10.21
N GLU A 24 0.59 -1.84 -10.96
CA GLU A 24 0.84 -3.17 -10.42
C GLU A 24 2.06 -3.21 -9.51
N ARG A 25 3.14 -2.50 -9.87
CA ARG A 25 4.29 -2.35 -8.98
C ARG A 25 3.89 -1.72 -7.64
N LEU A 26 3.10 -0.65 -7.68
CA LEU A 26 2.70 0.07 -6.47
C LEU A 26 1.81 -0.79 -5.57
N ARG A 27 0.91 -1.57 -6.17
CA ARG A 27 0.10 -2.59 -5.49
C ARG A 27 0.98 -3.67 -4.85
N GLY A 28 1.91 -4.24 -5.61
CA GLY A 28 2.83 -5.28 -5.16
C GLY A 28 3.75 -4.84 -4.02
N ASP A 29 4.39 -3.68 -4.17
CA ASP A 29 5.30 -3.12 -3.16
C ASP A 29 4.52 -2.79 -1.86
N THR A 30 3.30 -2.27 -1.96
CA THR A 30 2.44 -2.00 -0.80
C THR A 30 2.01 -3.28 -0.09
N ARG A 31 1.63 -4.31 -0.86
CA ARG A 31 1.29 -5.63 -0.34
C ARG A 31 2.48 -6.23 0.43
N ALA A 32 3.69 -6.17 -0.14
CA ALA A 32 4.89 -6.69 0.48
C ALA A 32 5.20 -6.02 1.83
N LEU A 33 5.03 -4.69 1.93
CA LEU A 33 5.18 -3.97 3.20
C LEU A 33 4.20 -4.44 4.28
N ILE A 34 2.94 -4.63 3.90
CA ILE A 34 1.90 -5.11 4.83
C ILE A 34 2.16 -6.57 5.24
N GLU A 35 2.56 -7.44 4.31
CA GLU A 35 2.91 -8.84 4.62
C GLU A 35 4.15 -8.96 5.50
N GLN A 36 5.15 -8.12 5.30
CA GLN A 36 6.39 -8.13 6.06
C GLN A 36 6.19 -7.62 7.50
N THR A 37 5.45 -6.52 7.65
CA THR A 37 5.49 -5.72 8.88
C THR A 37 4.13 -5.65 9.58
N GLY A 38 3.04 -6.06 8.94
CA GLY A 38 1.68 -5.94 9.49
C GLY A 38 1.04 -4.59 9.20
N PHE A 39 -0.11 -4.31 9.83
CA PHE A 39 -0.95 -3.16 9.51
C PHE A 39 -0.54 -1.90 10.26
N TYR A 40 0.40 -1.13 9.72
CA TYR A 40 0.81 0.16 10.27
C TYR A 40 0.24 1.36 9.52
N GLU A 41 0.22 2.52 10.17
CA GLU A 41 -0.15 3.81 9.55
C GLU A 41 0.73 4.13 8.35
N ALA A 42 2.05 3.97 8.52
CA ALA A 42 3.04 4.18 7.46
C ALA A 42 4.27 3.27 7.64
N TYR A 43 5.08 3.16 6.58
CA TYR A 43 6.28 2.32 6.55
C TYR A 43 7.53 3.13 6.21
N ASN A 44 8.68 2.72 6.70
CA ASN A 44 9.97 3.23 6.28
C ASN A 44 10.28 2.73 4.85
N PRO A 45 10.59 3.63 3.89
CA PRO A 45 10.87 3.23 2.51
C PRO A 45 12.19 2.46 2.31
N VAL A 46 13.08 2.43 3.31
CA VAL A 46 14.40 1.79 3.22
C VAL A 46 14.38 0.36 3.75
N ASP A 47 13.74 0.13 4.89
CA ASP A 47 13.77 -1.17 5.60
C ASP A 47 12.38 -1.78 5.84
N GLY A 48 11.30 -1.07 5.50
CA GLY A 48 9.93 -1.53 5.65
C GLY A 48 9.37 -1.50 7.08
N THR A 49 10.13 -0.97 8.06
CA THR A 49 9.66 -0.87 9.45
C THR A 49 8.39 0.00 9.56
N GLY A 50 7.47 -0.41 10.43
CA GLY A 50 6.21 0.28 10.68
C GLY A 50 6.42 1.51 11.56
N ASN A 51 5.68 2.58 11.27
CA ASN A 51 5.69 3.82 12.05
C ASN A 51 4.26 4.34 12.23
N GLY A 52 4.00 5.01 13.34
CA GLY A 52 2.65 5.43 13.74
C GLY A 52 1.93 4.35 14.54
N GLY A 53 0.60 4.30 14.43
CA GLY A 53 -0.22 3.27 15.10
C GLY A 53 -0.11 1.89 14.43
N ASP A 54 -0.19 0.84 15.24
CA ASP A 54 -0.42 -0.55 14.82
C ASP A 54 -1.92 -0.83 14.59
N ASP A 55 -2.24 -2.01 14.03
CA ASP A 55 -3.59 -2.44 13.66
C ASP A 55 -4.41 -1.36 12.93
N PHE A 56 -3.76 -0.63 12.02
CA PHE A 56 -4.29 0.63 11.51
C PHE A 56 -5.39 0.42 10.45
N SER A 57 -6.59 0.91 10.74
CA SER A 57 -7.82 0.59 10.00
C SER A 57 -7.77 0.86 8.50
N TRP A 58 -7.17 1.97 8.05
CA TRP A 58 -7.15 2.24 6.61
C TRP A 58 -6.21 1.33 5.83
N THR A 59 -5.20 0.74 6.49
CA THR A 59 -4.23 -0.13 5.84
C THR A 59 -4.88 -1.48 5.64
N ALA A 60 -5.64 -1.94 6.65
CA ALA A 60 -6.55 -3.06 6.50
C ALA A 60 -7.61 -2.83 5.42
N ALA A 61 -8.18 -1.61 5.32
CA ALA A 61 -9.14 -1.28 4.28
C ALA A 61 -8.52 -1.33 2.87
N ILE A 62 -7.30 -0.80 2.67
CA ILE A 62 -6.58 -0.89 1.40
C ILE A 62 -6.27 -2.35 1.03
N TRP A 63 -5.82 -3.14 1.99
CA TRP A 63 -5.59 -4.57 1.79
C TRP A 63 -6.84 -5.28 1.27
N LEU A 64 -7.98 -5.05 1.93
CA LEU A 64 -9.26 -5.63 1.52
C LEU A 64 -9.75 -5.11 0.17
N ALA A 65 -9.52 -3.83 -0.15
CA ALA A 65 -9.90 -3.24 -1.42
C ALA A 65 -9.20 -3.93 -2.60
N TRP A 66 -7.89 -4.17 -2.49
CA TRP A 66 -7.12 -4.87 -3.54
C TRP A 66 -7.26 -6.39 -3.52
N ALA A 67 -7.72 -7.00 -2.42
CA ALA A 67 -8.02 -8.44 -2.38
C ALA A 67 -9.36 -8.79 -3.05
N ARG A 68 -10.23 -7.79 -3.28
CA ARG A 68 -11.56 -7.96 -3.89
C ARG A 68 -11.56 -7.84 -5.43
N GLY A 69 -10.39 -7.66 -6.06
CA GLY A 69 -10.22 -7.50 -7.50
C GLY A 69 -9.47 -8.64 -8.14
#